data_AF-A0A444TWP3-F1
#
_entry.id   AF-A0A444TWP3-F1
#
_cell.length_a   1.000
_cell.length_b   1.000
_cell.length_c   1.000
_cell.angle_alpha   90.00
_cell.angle_beta   90.00
_cell.angle_gamma   90.00
#
_symmetry.space_group_name_H-M   'P 1'
#
loop_
_entity.id
_entity.type
_entity.pdbx_description
1 polymer ?
#
loop_
_entity_poly.entity_id
_entity_poly.type
_entity_poly.pdbx_seq_one_letter_code
_entity_poly.pdbx_strand_id
1 'polypeptide(L)'
;MENSYQDRHRVFHLQHSQAGCRIDNCDSCFSKDFCTKCKSGFYLHKGHCFDECPEGFSPSESMECMEGCEVGPWSEWGTCSRRNKTCGYKWGLETRTRHIVKKPPKDTMPCPTIAESRRCRMAMRHCTKEGCEVGPWSEWGTCSRRNKTCGYKWGLETRTRHIVKKPPKDTMPCPTIAESRRCRMAMRHCTKGKILLLLLLLGSNFSDLN
;
A
#
# COMPACT_ATOMS: atom_id res chain seq x y z
N MET A 1 47.04 32.16 -75.98
CA MET A 1 48.16 31.58 -75.20
C MET A 1 48.07 32.12 -73.78
N GLU A 2 46.91 32.02 -73.13
CA GLU A 2 46.30 30.80 -72.55
C GLU A 2 47.17 30.15 -71.47
N ASN A 3 46.59 30.14 -70.27
CA ASN A 3 46.77 29.19 -69.18
C ASN A 3 47.95 29.38 -68.21
N SER A 4 47.89 30.46 -67.43
CA SER A 4 48.50 30.53 -66.08
C SER A 4 47.46 30.51 -64.94
N TYR A 5 46.18 30.22 -65.23
CA TYR A 5 45.09 30.18 -64.24
C TYR A 5 44.81 28.78 -63.65
N GLN A 6 45.46 27.72 -64.14
CA GLN A 6 45.10 26.34 -63.78
C GLN A 6 45.86 25.72 -62.58
N ASP A 7 46.82 26.40 -61.96
CA ASP A 7 47.67 25.79 -60.92
C ASP A 7 47.36 26.19 -59.46
N ARG A 8 46.19 26.79 -59.22
CA ARG A 8 45.63 26.97 -57.85
C ARG A 8 44.40 26.13 -57.54
N HIS A 9 43.96 25.30 -58.48
CA HIS A 9 42.85 24.37 -58.26
C HIS A 9 43.31 22.95 -57.88
N ARG A 10 44.62 22.68 -57.84
CA ARG A 10 45.16 21.36 -57.47
C ARG A 10 45.57 21.20 -56.01
N VAL A 11 45.39 22.24 -55.19
CA VAL A 11 45.57 22.20 -53.72
C VAL A 11 44.24 22.44 -52.98
N PHE A 12 43.12 22.15 -53.63
CA PHE A 12 41.80 22.00 -52.98
C PHE A 12 41.25 20.57 -53.11
N HIS A 13 42.10 19.62 -53.47
CA HIS A 13 41.75 18.19 -53.55
C HIS A 13 42.01 17.41 -52.27
N LEU A 14 42.10 18.09 -51.13
CA LEU A 14 42.13 17.45 -49.81
C LEU A 14 41.01 18.05 -48.94
N GLN A 15 40.02 17.20 -48.62
CA GLN A 15 38.98 17.33 -47.57
C GLN A 15 37.51 17.55 -47.96
N HIS A 16 37.07 17.25 -49.18
CA HIS A 16 35.63 17.03 -49.46
C HIS A 16 35.26 15.52 -49.51
N SER A 17 35.81 14.72 -48.60
CA SER A 17 35.50 13.28 -48.50
C SER A 17 35.19 12.82 -47.08
N GLN A 18 34.35 13.58 -46.36
CA GLN A 18 33.64 13.05 -45.19
C GLN A 18 32.32 13.82 -45.00
N ALA A 19 31.38 13.62 -45.92
CA ALA A 19 29.97 14.00 -45.72
C ALA A 19 29.28 12.99 -44.81
N GLY A 20 29.88 12.73 -43.64
CA GLY A 20 29.32 11.90 -42.59
C GLY A 20 28.90 12.77 -41.42
N CYS A 21 27.80 12.43 -40.77
CA CYS A 21 27.40 13.04 -39.52
C CYS A 21 28.46 12.74 -38.46
N ARG A 22 28.85 13.75 -37.66
CA ARG A 22 29.77 13.54 -36.53
C ARG A 22 29.08 12.90 -35.32
N ILE A 23 27.75 12.98 -35.30
CA ILE A 23 26.89 12.52 -34.21
C ILE A 23 26.75 11.01 -34.26
N ASP A 24 26.97 10.38 -33.11
CA ASP A 24 26.80 8.94 -32.95
C ASP A 24 25.35 8.51 -33.20
N ASN A 25 25.21 7.36 -33.85
CA ASN A 25 23.90 6.76 -34.17
C ASN A 25 22.96 7.63 -35.03
N CYS A 26 23.52 8.61 -35.74
CA CYS A 26 22.81 9.45 -36.69
C CYS A 26 22.82 8.83 -38.10
N ASP A 27 21.64 8.77 -38.73
CA ASP A 27 21.42 8.32 -40.12
C ASP A 27 21.45 9.50 -41.11
N SER A 28 20.93 10.66 -40.70
CA SER A 28 20.96 11.89 -41.51
C SER A 28 21.06 13.11 -40.60
N CYS A 29 21.86 14.10 -41.01
CA CYS A 29 22.11 15.31 -40.24
C CYS A 29 22.03 16.56 -41.12
N PHE A 30 21.50 17.64 -40.54
CA PHE A 30 21.45 18.97 -41.16
C PHE A 30 22.81 19.67 -41.09
N SER A 31 23.56 19.45 -40.02
CA SER A 31 24.94 19.92 -39.85
C SER A 31 25.76 18.82 -39.17
N LYS A 32 27.09 18.97 -39.11
CA LYS A 32 27.96 17.98 -38.47
C LYS A 32 27.52 17.65 -37.02
N ASP A 33 26.91 18.60 -36.32
CA ASP A 33 26.50 18.49 -34.92
C ASP A 33 24.97 18.52 -34.73
N PHE A 34 24.17 18.47 -35.80
CA PHE A 34 22.70 18.41 -35.69
C PHE A 34 22.10 17.26 -36.52
N CYS A 35 21.65 16.21 -35.84
CA CYS A 35 20.98 15.06 -36.45
C CYS A 35 19.51 15.37 -36.73
N THR A 36 19.03 14.97 -37.91
CA THR A 36 17.61 15.07 -38.30
C THR A 36 16.93 13.71 -38.33
N LYS A 37 17.71 12.62 -38.38
CA LYS A 37 17.18 11.25 -38.39
C LYS A 37 18.16 10.29 -37.73
N CYS A 38 17.72 9.59 -36.71
CA CYS A 38 18.51 8.58 -36.02
C CYS A 38 18.44 7.22 -36.72
N LYS A 39 19.43 6.37 -36.47
CA LYS A 39 19.38 4.95 -36.85
C LYS A 39 18.26 4.24 -36.10
N SER A 40 17.75 3.16 -36.67
CA SER A 40 16.70 2.34 -36.05
C SER A 40 17.12 1.89 -34.64
N GLY A 41 16.23 2.05 -33.67
CA GLY A 41 16.50 1.74 -32.25
C GLY A 41 17.05 2.90 -31.43
N PHE A 42 17.22 4.09 -32.02
CA PHE A 42 17.62 5.31 -31.31
C PHE A 42 16.55 6.40 -31.43
N TYR A 43 16.42 7.20 -30.38
CA TYR A 43 15.45 8.28 -30.27
C TYR A 43 16.11 9.65 -30.47
N LEU A 44 15.50 10.48 -31.31
CA LEU A 44 15.98 11.84 -31.58
C LEU A 44 15.55 12.79 -30.46
N HIS A 45 16.51 13.48 -29.86
CA HIS A 45 16.27 14.57 -28.90
C HIS A 45 17.24 15.73 -29.14
N LYS A 46 16.72 16.92 -29.45
CA LYS A 46 17.50 18.16 -29.67
C LYS A 46 18.70 18.00 -30.62
N GLY A 47 18.55 17.19 -31.68
CA GLY A 47 19.59 16.97 -32.68
C GLY A 47 20.61 15.87 -32.34
N HIS A 48 20.41 15.12 -31.24
CA HIS A 48 21.23 13.97 -30.87
C HIS A 48 20.38 12.70 -30.77
N CYS A 49 21.02 11.55 -30.93
CA CYS A 49 20.38 10.23 -30.88
C CYS A 49 20.75 9.50 -29.60
N PHE A 50 19.74 9.03 -28.87
CA PHE A 50 19.89 8.31 -27.61
C PHE A 50 19.27 6.91 -27.71
N ASP A 51 19.83 5.94 -27.00
CA ASP A 51 19.27 4.58 -26.86
C ASP A 51 17.98 4.58 -26.03
N GLU A 52 17.95 5.39 -24.97
CA GLU A 52 16.76 5.67 -24.16
C GLU A 52 16.55 7.18 -24.02
N CYS A 53 15.29 7.63 -23.96
CA CYS A 53 15.00 9.06 -23.78
C CYS A 53 15.48 9.56 -22.40
N PRO A 54 16.03 10.78 -22.33
CA PRO A 54 16.46 11.38 -21.07
C PRO A 54 15.30 11.59 -20.09
N GLU A 55 15.62 11.77 -18.81
CA GLU A 55 14.63 11.88 -17.73
C GLU A 55 13.61 12.99 -18.01
N GLY A 56 12.32 12.66 -17.86
CA GLY A 56 11.20 13.55 -18.20
C GLY A 56 10.75 13.51 -19.66
N PHE A 57 11.40 12.71 -20.52
CA PHE A 57 10.98 12.48 -21.90
C PHE A 57 10.60 11.02 -22.11
N SER A 58 9.67 10.78 -23.04
CA SER A 58 9.25 9.43 -23.41
C SER A 58 9.38 9.19 -24.91
N PRO A 59 9.76 7.96 -25.31
CA PRO A 59 9.72 7.51 -26.71
C PRO A 59 8.35 7.75 -27.36
N SER A 60 8.34 8.37 -28.53
CA SER A 60 7.18 8.42 -29.41
C SER A 60 7.18 7.28 -30.44
N GLU A 61 6.04 7.07 -31.09
CA GLU A 61 5.93 6.21 -32.28
C GLU A 61 6.80 6.71 -33.45
N SER A 62 7.16 8.00 -33.48
CA SER A 62 8.03 8.60 -34.50
C SER A 62 9.53 8.45 -34.21
N MET A 63 9.93 7.68 -33.18
CA MET A 63 11.32 7.57 -32.72
C MET A 63 11.91 8.93 -32.28
N GLU A 64 11.09 9.77 -31.66
CA GLU A 64 11.46 11.06 -31.11
C GLU A 64 11.19 11.10 -29.61
N CYS A 65 12.02 11.80 -28.85
CA CYS A 65 11.77 12.02 -27.43
C CYS A 65 10.82 13.21 -27.24
N MET A 66 9.56 12.94 -26.92
CA MET A 66 8.56 13.97 -26.59
C MET A 66 8.56 14.29 -25.10
N GLU A 67 8.09 15.49 -24.73
CA GLU A 67 7.86 15.86 -23.31
C GLU A 67 6.97 14.81 -22.64
N GLY A 68 7.56 14.07 -21.72
CA GLY A 68 6.90 13.08 -20.90
C GLY A 68 6.24 13.73 -19.68
N CYS A 69 5.69 12.91 -18.79
CA CYS A 69 5.12 13.42 -17.55
C CYS A 69 6.22 13.96 -16.63
N GLU A 70 6.03 15.18 -16.14
CA GLU A 70 6.88 15.74 -15.09
C GLU A 70 6.42 15.19 -13.74
N VAL A 71 7.33 14.59 -12.99
CA VAL A 71 7.05 14.01 -11.67
C VAL A 71 7.82 14.77 -10.60
N GLY A 72 7.18 14.94 -9.44
CA GLY A 72 7.75 15.61 -8.29
C GLY A 72 8.80 14.75 -7.58
N PRO A 73 9.44 15.31 -6.54
CA PRO A 73 10.38 14.57 -5.72
C PRO A 73 9.70 13.38 -5.04
N TRP A 74 10.50 12.34 -4.79
CA TRP A 74 10.08 11.20 -3.98
C TRP A 74 9.79 11.63 -2.54
N SER A 75 8.76 11.02 -1.95
CA SER A 75 8.58 11.06 -0.50
C SER A 75 9.72 10.31 0.20
N GLU A 76 9.84 10.56 1.50
CA GLU A 76 10.56 9.65 2.39
C GLU A 76 10.01 8.22 2.30
N TRP A 77 10.86 7.26 2.61
CA TRP A 77 10.46 5.86 2.67
C TRP A 77 9.48 5.64 3.82
N GLY A 78 8.36 4.97 3.53
CA GLY A 78 7.41 4.56 4.55
C GLY A 78 8.00 3.53 5.52
N THR A 79 7.26 3.22 6.59
CA THR A 79 7.72 2.24 7.58
C THR A 79 7.85 0.84 6.98
N CYS A 80 8.98 0.20 7.24
CA CYS A 80 9.23 -1.19 6.86
C CYS A 80 8.21 -2.13 7.51
N SER A 81 7.36 -2.76 6.69
CA SER A 81 6.30 -3.64 7.19
C SER A 81 6.09 -4.88 6.33
N ARG A 82 5.49 -5.92 6.90
CA ARG A 82 5.09 -7.14 6.19
C ARG A 82 3.72 -7.58 6.69
N ARG A 83 2.76 -7.73 5.76
CA ARG A 83 1.35 -8.06 6.09
C ARG A 83 0.76 -7.13 7.16
N ASN A 84 0.97 -5.81 7.00
CA ASN A 84 0.56 -4.76 7.96
C ASN A 84 1.17 -4.90 9.37
N LYS A 85 2.30 -5.59 9.52
CA LYS A 85 3.04 -5.70 10.79
C LYS A 85 4.45 -5.14 10.64
N THR A 86 4.92 -4.41 11.65
CA THR A 86 6.27 -3.83 11.74
C THR A 86 7.25 -4.68 12.56
N CYS A 87 6.76 -5.78 13.16
CA CYS A 87 7.55 -6.76 13.90
C CYS A 87 7.29 -8.20 13.43
N GLY A 88 8.13 -9.13 13.87
CA GLY A 88 7.90 -10.58 13.75
C GLY A 88 8.44 -11.22 12.47
N TYR A 89 9.09 -10.45 11.61
CA TYR A 89 9.84 -10.97 10.47
C TYR A 89 11.22 -10.30 10.39
N LYS A 90 12.17 -10.96 9.72
CA LYS A 90 13.52 -10.41 9.48
C LYS A 90 13.51 -9.31 8.41
N TRP A 91 12.61 -9.41 7.45
CA TRP A 91 12.54 -8.56 6.25
C TRP A 91 11.09 -8.18 5.96
N GLY A 92 10.89 -6.94 5.52
CA GLY A 92 9.63 -6.38 5.08
C GLY A 92 9.77 -5.62 3.77
N LEU A 93 8.75 -4.83 3.44
CA LEU A 93 8.74 -3.87 2.36
C LEU A 93 8.46 -2.49 2.93
N GLU A 94 9.16 -1.51 2.38
CA GLU A 94 8.83 -0.10 2.54
C GLU A 94 8.51 0.48 1.16
N THR A 95 7.56 1.40 1.14
CA THR A 95 7.06 2.01 -0.07
C THR A 95 7.22 3.52 0.05
N ARG A 96 7.67 4.16 -1.03
CA ARG A 96 7.66 5.62 -1.19
C ARG A 96 6.84 5.99 -2.42
N THR A 97 6.33 7.20 -2.42
CA THR A 97 5.47 7.71 -3.50
C THR A 97 5.92 9.09 -3.93
N ARG A 98 5.73 9.41 -5.22
CA ARG A 98 5.85 10.77 -5.77
C ARG A 98 4.56 11.12 -6.50
N HIS A 99 4.30 12.41 -6.70
CA HIS A 99 3.13 12.86 -7.47
C HIS A 99 3.54 13.31 -8.87
N ILE A 100 2.58 13.28 -9.80
CA ILE A 100 2.77 13.85 -11.13
C ILE A 100 2.51 15.35 -11.02
N VAL A 101 3.50 16.15 -11.40
CA VAL A 101 3.43 17.63 -11.41
C VAL A 101 2.75 18.10 -12.69
N LYS A 102 3.13 17.53 -13.84
CA LYS A 102 2.55 17.88 -15.15
C LYS A 102 2.24 16.62 -15.95
N LYS A 103 1.00 16.52 -16.43
CA LYS A 103 0.55 15.44 -17.32
C LYS A 103 0.98 15.73 -18.76
N PRO A 104 1.18 14.69 -19.59
CA PRO A 104 1.58 14.88 -20.97
C PRO A 104 0.39 15.44 -21.78
N PRO A 105 0.62 16.16 -22.88
CA PRO A 105 -0.44 16.76 -23.68
C PRO A 105 -1.31 15.72 -24.41
N LYS A 106 -0.78 14.51 -24.62
CA LYS A 106 -1.46 13.39 -25.26
C LYS A 106 -1.72 12.30 -24.23
N ASP A 107 -2.99 11.92 -24.05
CA ASP A 107 -3.42 10.84 -23.14
C ASP A 107 -2.90 9.45 -23.54
N THR A 108 -2.20 9.31 -24.67
CA THR A 108 -1.62 8.06 -25.16
C THR A 108 -0.28 7.71 -24.50
N MET A 109 0.36 8.61 -23.75
CA MET A 109 1.66 8.35 -23.12
C MET A 109 1.54 8.08 -21.62
N PRO A 110 1.87 6.86 -21.15
CA PRO A 110 1.83 6.54 -19.72
C PRO A 110 2.97 7.23 -18.96
N CYS A 111 2.64 7.80 -17.81
CA CYS A 111 3.64 8.39 -16.91
C CYS A 111 4.55 7.33 -16.29
N PRO A 112 5.79 7.70 -15.91
CA PRO A 112 6.66 6.81 -15.16
C PRO A 112 6.02 6.43 -13.81
N THR A 113 6.55 5.37 -13.18
CA THR A 113 6.01 4.88 -11.91
C THR A 113 6.07 5.95 -10.82
N ILE A 114 4.94 6.06 -10.10
CA ILE A 114 4.74 7.02 -9.00
C ILE A 114 4.85 6.36 -7.62
N ALA A 115 4.99 5.04 -7.58
CA ALA A 115 5.16 4.26 -6.37
C ALA A 115 6.34 3.31 -6.56
N GLU A 116 7.21 3.27 -5.57
CA GLU A 116 8.36 2.37 -5.54
C GLU A 116 8.36 1.63 -4.21
N SER A 117 8.66 0.33 -4.26
CA SER A 117 8.78 -0.50 -3.07
C SER A 117 10.12 -1.21 -3.05
N ARG A 118 10.75 -1.28 -1.87
CA ARG A 118 12.02 -1.99 -1.69
C ARG A 118 12.00 -2.88 -0.46
N ARG A 119 12.87 -3.90 -0.49
CA ARG A 119 13.11 -4.75 0.69
C ARG A 119 13.85 -3.94 1.76
N CYS A 120 13.36 -4.06 2.98
CA CYS A 120 13.93 -3.38 4.14
C CYS A 120 14.10 -4.37 5.30
N ARG A 121 15.10 -4.12 6.14
CA ARG A 121 15.30 -4.88 7.37
C ARG A 121 14.30 -4.36 8.40
N MET A 122 13.52 -5.26 8.98
CA MET A 122 12.54 -4.86 9.99
C MET A 122 13.24 -4.49 11.30
N ALA A 123 12.69 -3.50 12.00
CA ALA A 123 13.21 -3.02 13.26
C ALA A 123 13.18 -4.11 14.36
N MET A 124 12.09 -4.89 14.42
CA MET A 124 11.93 -5.98 15.39
C MET A 124 11.71 -7.33 14.72
N ARG A 125 12.72 -8.21 14.81
CA ARG A 125 12.65 -9.57 14.26
C ARG A 125 11.64 -10.46 14.98
N HIS A 126 11.53 -10.29 16.29
CA HIS A 126 10.58 -11.01 17.14
C HIS A 126 9.69 -9.97 17.80
N CYS A 127 8.38 -10.11 17.66
CA CYS A 127 7.45 -9.29 18.42
C CYS A 127 7.54 -9.70 19.88
N THR A 128 7.75 -8.75 20.79
CA THR A 128 7.51 -8.98 22.21
C THR A 128 6.00 -9.18 22.41
N LYS A 129 5.63 -10.21 23.19
CA LYS A 129 4.25 -10.39 23.67
C LYS A 129 3.89 -9.34 24.72
N GLU A 130 4.90 -8.70 25.31
CA GLU A 130 4.74 -7.79 26.42
C GLU A 130 4.55 -6.37 25.91
N GLY A 131 3.43 -5.81 26.35
CA GLY A 131 2.94 -4.50 25.95
C GLY A 131 1.46 -4.38 26.25
N CYS A 132 0.72 -5.49 26.16
CA CYS A 132 -0.70 -5.49 26.53
C CYS A 132 -0.89 -6.04 27.93
N GLU A 133 -1.08 -5.13 28.89
CA GLU A 133 -1.48 -5.48 30.25
C GLU A 133 -3.00 -5.53 30.29
N VAL A 134 -3.55 -6.64 30.76
CA VAL A 134 -5.00 -6.86 30.90
C VAL A 134 -5.36 -6.98 32.37
N GLY A 135 -6.52 -6.43 32.73
CA GLY A 135 -7.04 -6.46 34.08
C GLY A 135 -7.53 -7.85 34.50
N PRO A 136 -7.96 -8.00 35.76
CA PRO A 136 -8.58 -9.24 36.22
C PRO A 136 -9.86 -9.53 35.44
N TRP A 137 -10.20 -10.81 35.35
CA TRP A 137 -11.48 -11.25 34.82
C TRP A 137 -12.62 -10.79 35.73
N SER A 138 -13.74 -10.39 35.12
CA SER A 138 -15.01 -10.28 35.84
C SER A 138 -15.44 -11.64 36.36
N GLU A 139 -16.36 -11.61 37.33
CA GLU A 139 -17.17 -12.78 37.65
C GLU A 139 -17.88 -13.31 36.40
N TRP A 140 -18.20 -14.60 36.43
CA TRP A 140 -18.97 -15.22 35.36
C TRP A 140 -20.38 -14.63 35.32
N GLY A 141 -20.79 -14.19 34.14
CA GLY A 141 -22.17 -13.75 33.91
C GLY A 141 -23.17 -14.88 34.14
N THR A 142 -24.44 -14.54 34.25
CA THR A 142 -25.50 -15.53 34.47
C THR A 142 -25.58 -16.54 33.32
N CYS A 143 -25.59 -17.83 33.66
CA CYS A 143 -25.78 -18.90 32.70
C CYS A 143 -27.10 -18.74 31.94
N SER A 144 -27.02 -18.38 30.66
CA SER A 144 -28.20 -18.09 29.85
C SER A 144 -28.12 -18.67 28.45
N ARG A 145 -29.27 -18.85 27.80
CA ARG A 145 -29.35 -19.23 26.39
C ARG A 145 -30.44 -18.39 25.73
N ARG A 146 -30.09 -17.68 24.65
CA ARG A 146 -31.00 -16.75 23.96
C ARG A 146 -31.68 -15.77 24.95
N ASN A 147 -30.89 -15.15 25.82
CA ASN A 147 -31.35 -14.23 26.89
C ASN A 147 -32.32 -14.84 27.91
N LYS A 148 -32.42 -16.17 28.02
CA LYS A 148 -33.23 -16.87 29.03
C LYS A 148 -32.35 -17.61 30.03
N THR A 149 -32.68 -17.53 31.31
CA THR A 149 -32.01 -18.22 32.44
C THR A 149 -32.74 -19.48 32.90
N CYS A 150 -33.83 -19.83 32.23
CA CYS A 150 -34.60 -21.05 32.46
C CYS A 150 -35.04 -21.71 31.15
N GLY A 151 -35.56 -22.94 31.23
CA GLY A 151 -36.19 -23.62 30.09
C GLY A 151 -35.23 -24.41 29.21
N TYR A 152 -33.92 -24.38 29.50
CA TYR A 152 -32.93 -25.21 28.82
C TYR A 152 -32.05 -25.93 29.85
N LYS A 153 -31.47 -27.07 29.45
CA LYS A 153 -30.54 -27.85 30.28
C LYS A 153 -29.14 -27.22 30.35
N TRP A 154 -28.73 -26.54 29.28
CA TRP A 154 -27.40 -25.97 29.09
C TRP A 154 -27.50 -24.57 28.52
N GLY A 155 -26.65 -23.68 29.02
CA GLY A 155 -26.47 -22.31 28.55
C GLY A 155 -25.00 -21.98 28.31
N LEU A 156 -24.75 -20.69 28.09
CA LEU A 156 -23.43 -20.09 28.08
C LEU A 156 -23.37 -19.04 29.16
N GLU A 157 -22.25 -18.98 29.84
CA GLU A 157 -21.85 -17.85 30.67
C GLU A 157 -20.62 -17.22 30.05
N THR A 158 -20.59 -15.90 30.07
CA THR A 158 -19.51 -15.09 29.51
C THR A 158 -18.95 -14.22 30.62
N ARG A 159 -17.63 -14.13 30.69
CA ARG A 159 -16.92 -13.15 31.51
C ARG A 159 -16.07 -12.26 30.62
N THR A 160 -15.76 -11.06 31.10
CA THR A 160 -14.97 -10.09 30.36
C THR A 160 -13.86 -9.53 31.23
N ARG A 161 -12.80 -9.02 30.61
CA ARG A 161 -11.74 -8.26 31.27
C ARG A 161 -11.40 -7.05 30.42
N HIS A 162 -10.92 -5.98 31.03
CA HIS A 162 -10.52 -4.78 30.30
C HIS A 162 -9.02 -4.78 30.00
N ILE A 163 -8.62 -4.01 29.00
CA ILE A 163 -7.21 -3.72 28.72
C ILE A 163 -6.79 -2.59 29.64
N VAL A 164 -5.79 -2.84 30.48
CA VAL A 164 -5.20 -1.85 31.40
C VAL A 164 -4.21 -0.97 30.64
N LYS A 165 -3.41 -1.58 29.76
CA LYS A 165 -2.42 -0.87 28.95
C LYS A 165 -2.47 -1.36 27.52
N LYS A 166 -2.70 -0.43 26.59
CA LYS A 166 -2.63 -0.73 25.15
C LYS A 166 -1.18 -0.92 24.76
N PRO A 167 -0.88 -1.90 23.91
CA PRO A 167 0.48 -2.14 23.52
C PRO A 167 0.87 -1.11 22.44
N PRO A 168 2.17 -0.80 22.27
CA PRO A 168 2.64 0.12 21.24
C PRO A 168 2.13 -0.28 19.85
N LYS A 169 2.02 0.67 18.92
CA LYS A 169 1.50 0.46 17.55
C LYS A 169 2.22 -0.67 16.79
N ASP A 170 3.41 -1.07 17.25
CA ASP A 170 4.30 -2.06 16.67
C ASP A 170 4.31 -3.44 17.38
N THR A 171 3.25 -3.77 18.13
CA THR A 171 3.16 -5.02 18.90
C THR A 171 1.96 -5.88 18.50
N MET A 172 1.95 -7.13 18.96
CA MET A 172 0.82 -8.04 18.71
C MET A 172 -0.47 -7.54 19.37
N PRO A 173 -1.66 -7.84 18.78
CA PRO A 173 -2.93 -7.50 19.39
C PRO A 173 -3.06 -8.14 20.77
N CYS A 174 -3.76 -7.45 21.67
CA CYS A 174 -4.04 -7.91 23.02
C CYS A 174 -4.65 -9.32 23.04
N PRO A 175 -4.40 -10.11 24.11
CA PRO A 175 -5.10 -11.37 24.32
C PRO A 175 -6.62 -11.13 24.44
N THR A 176 -7.41 -12.19 24.27
CA THR A 176 -8.88 -12.09 24.28
C THR A 176 -9.40 -11.46 25.57
N ILE A 177 -10.36 -10.53 25.42
CA ILE A 177 -10.99 -9.78 26.51
C ILE A 177 -12.36 -10.34 26.91
N ALA A 178 -12.84 -11.35 26.19
CA ALA A 178 -14.09 -12.04 26.47
C ALA A 178 -13.84 -13.55 26.39
N GLU A 179 -14.42 -14.28 27.33
CA GLU A 179 -14.36 -15.72 27.40
C GLU A 179 -15.76 -16.26 27.70
N SER A 180 -16.17 -17.28 26.97
CA SER A 180 -17.47 -17.93 27.14
C SER A 180 -17.29 -19.41 27.38
N ARG A 181 -18.02 -19.97 28.35
CA ARG A 181 -18.03 -21.42 28.63
C ARG A 181 -19.43 -21.96 28.75
N ARG A 182 -19.56 -23.27 28.51
CA ARG A 182 -20.83 -23.99 28.67
C ARG A 182 -21.13 -24.18 30.15
N CYS A 183 -22.34 -23.85 30.55
CA CYS A 183 -22.79 -23.94 31.94
C CYS A 183 -24.10 -24.71 32.03
N ARG A 184 -24.33 -25.37 33.17
CA ARG A 184 -25.59 -26.03 33.47
C ARG A 184 -26.56 -25.00 34.03
N MET A 185 -27.76 -24.92 33.47
CA MET A 185 -28.75 -23.94 33.91
C MET A 185 -29.40 -24.39 35.23
N ALA A 186 -29.64 -23.43 36.11
CA ALA A 186 -30.29 -23.68 37.40
C ALA A 186 -31.73 -24.17 37.25
N MET A 187 -32.48 -23.60 36.29
CA MET A 187 -33.89 -23.92 36.06
C MET A 187 -34.13 -24.58 34.70
N ARG A 188 -34.47 -25.88 34.69
CA ARG A 188 -34.77 -26.61 33.45
C ARG A 188 -36.11 -26.25 32.82
N HIS A 189 -37.07 -25.78 33.64
CA HIS A 189 -38.38 -25.34 33.20
C HIS A 189 -38.61 -23.92 33.71
N CYS A 190 -39.11 -23.05 32.84
CA CYS A 190 -39.54 -21.72 33.27
C CYS A 190 -40.88 -21.86 33.98
N THR A 191 -40.97 -21.42 35.23
CA THR A 191 -42.23 -21.26 35.93
C THR A 191 -42.97 -20.07 35.32
N LYS A 192 -43.74 -20.32 34.25
CA LYS A 192 -44.71 -19.33 33.79
C LYS A 192 -45.73 -19.12 34.92
N GLY A 193 -45.64 -18.01 35.64
CA GLY A 193 -46.71 -17.41 36.44
C GLY A 193 -47.51 -18.33 37.37
N LYS A 194 -46.86 -19.07 38.27
CA LYS A 194 -47.56 -19.87 39.30
C LYS A 194 -47.65 -19.18 40.68
N ILE A 195 -47.58 -17.85 40.72
CA ILE A 195 -47.83 -17.09 41.96
C ILE A 195 -49.34 -16.81 42.16
N LEU A 196 -50.15 -16.85 41.09
CA LEU A 196 -51.60 -16.58 41.21
C LEU A 196 -52.42 -17.74 41.82
N LEU A 197 -51.90 -18.98 41.80
CA LEU A 197 -52.66 -20.15 42.28
C LEU A 197 -52.53 -20.36 43.80
N LEU A 198 -51.52 -19.79 44.45
CA LEU A 198 -51.36 -19.86 45.91
C LEU A 198 -52.26 -18.86 46.64
N LEU A 199 -52.63 -17.75 46.01
CA LEU A 199 -53.58 -16.77 46.56
C LEU A 199 -55.05 -17.22 46.46
N LEU A 200 -55.38 -18.15 45.57
CA LEU A 200 -56.74 -18.68 45.42
C LEU A 200 -57.04 -19.92 46.28
N LEU A 201 -56.00 -20.59 46.83
CA LEU A 201 -56.15 -21.78 47.66
C LEU A 201 -56.05 -21.50 49.18
N LEU A 202 -55.49 -20.35 49.57
CA LEU A 202 -55.56 -19.85 50.93
C LEU A 202 -56.70 -18.84 50.99
N GLY A 203 -57.93 -19.33 51.15
CA GLY A 203 -59.10 -18.52 51.47
C GLY A 203 -58.95 -17.87 52.85
N SER A 204 -58.06 -16.89 52.95
CA SER A 204 -57.86 -16.06 54.14
C SER A 204 -58.63 -14.77 53.95
N ASN A 205 -59.69 -14.60 54.72
CA ASN A 205 -60.44 -13.35 54.87
C ASN A 205 -59.46 -12.17 55.02
N PHE A 206 -59.62 -11.16 54.17
CA PHE A 206 -59.06 -9.83 54.38
C PHE A 206 -59.97 -9.09 55.37
N SER A 207 -59.95 -9.55 56.61
CA SER A 207 -60.45 -8.82 57.76
C SER A 207 -59.28 -8.67 58.72
N ASP A 208 -59.01 -7.42 59.08
CA ASP A 208 -58.02 -6.98 60.08
C ASP A 208 -56.55 -6.97 59.66
N LEU A 209 -56.17 -5.90 58.95
CA LEU A 209 -54.94 -5.14 59.21
C LEU A 209 -55.11 -3.71 58.67
N ASN A 210 -55.70 -2.88 59.55
CA ASN A 210 -55.74 -1.41 59.65
C ASN A 210 -55.68 -0.56 58.37
#